data_AF-A0A941WG96-F1
#
_entry.id   AF-A0A941WG96-F1
#
_cell.length_a   1.000
_cell.length_b   1.000
_cell.length_c   1.000
_cell.angle_alpha   90.00
_cell.angle_beta   90.00
_cell.angle_gamma   90.00
#
_symmetry.space_group_name_H-M   'P 1'
#
loop_
_entity.id
_entity.type
_entity.pdbx_description
1 polymer ?
#
loop_
_entity_poly.entity_id
_entity_poly.type
_entity_poly.pdbx_seq_one_letter_code
_entity_poly.pdbx_strand_id
1 'polypeptide(L)'
;MQLIRNHYLDNFKEHLTRWEKDNVTAINCALRNLGVTRLSESGGKTFRIIRSIERMIGSLKCPDGPDLGYESARASTYRYIFASPYDKRFSALTPEELCFRLKEAGVPETELQFQRYEDILSGQPTATLAMVSVNNGKAYVLRPQQPFVLTSAPDGTFPLEIDQRPQKNTPLQERRYSVKPPQKTSPPAKTAVVASGKATKTTQKKPGRKPKIHQ
;
A
#
# COMPACT_ATOMS: atom_id res chain seq x y z
N MET A 1 -0.07 -37.76 28.68
CA MET A 1 0.74 -36.66 28.09
C MET A 1 0.26 -36.20 26.70
N GLN A 2 -0.20 -37.09 25.81
CA GLN A 2 -0.73 -36.68 24.49
C GLN A 2 -2.04 -35.87 24.58
N LEU A 3 -2.96 -36.24 25.48
CA LEU A 3 -4.24 -35.54 25.64
C LEU A 3 -4.07 -34.07 26.08
N ILE A 4 -3.17 -33.81 27.03
CA ILE A 4 -2.87 -32.45 27.52
C ILE A 4 -2.24 -31.60 26.41
N ARG A 5 -1.32 -32.19 25.63
CA ARG A 5 -0.71 -31.52 24.48
C ARG A 5 -1.76 -31.17 23.42
N ASN A 6 -2.67 -32.09 23.12
CA ASN A 6 -3.72 -31.86 22.13
C ASN A 6 -4.68 -30.74 22.58
N HIS A 7 -5.15 -30.76 23.84
CA HIS A 7 -5.96 -29.68 24.38
C HIS A 7 -5.25 -28.32 24.35
N TYR A 8 -3.95 -28.26 24.67
CA TYR A 8 -3.17 -27.03 24.55
C TYR A 8 -3.12 -26.51 23.10
N LEU A 9 -2.87 -27.40 22.14
CA LEU A 9 -2.80 -27.04 20.72
C LEU A 9 -4.15 -26.57 20.18
N ASP A 10 -5.25 -27.20 20.60
CA ASP A 10 -6.59 -26.81 20.19
C ASP A 10 -6.99 -25.46 20.79
N ASN A 11 -6.74 -25.23 22.08
CA ASN A 11 -6.95 -23.92 22.71
C ASN A 11 -6.09 -22.83 22.07
N PHE A 12 -4.83 -23.12 21.77
CA PHE A 12 -3.94 -22.18 21.11
C PHE A 12 -4.46 -21.79 19.71
N LYS A 13 -4.90 -22.78 18.92
CA LYS A 13 -5.51 -22.52 17.61
C LYS A 13 -6.77 -21.68 17.74
N GLU A 14 -7.65 -21.99 18.68
CA GLU A 14 -8.87 -21.23 18.90
C GLU A 14 -8.57 -19.76 19.27
N HIS A 15 -7.64 -19.53 20.17
CA HIS A 15 -7.21 -18.18 20.53
C HIS A 15 -6.58 -17.43 19.35
N LEU A 16 -5.76 -18.10 18.54
CA LEU A 16 -5.18 -17.52 17.34
C LEU A 16 -6.27 -17.11 16.35
N THR A 17 -7.21 -18.01 16.06
CA THR A 17 -8.33 -17.72 15.13
C THR A 17 -9.22 -16.59 15.62
N ARG A 18 -9.52 -16.54 16.93
CA ARG A 18 -10.30 -15.42 17.52
C ARG A 18 -9.54 -14.11 17.40
N TRP A 19 -8.26 -14.09 17.78
CA TRP A 19 -7.41 -12.91 17.67
C TRP A 19 -7.30 -12.40 16.22
N GLU A 20 -7.12 -13.30 15.25
CA GLU A 20 -7.10 -12.95 13.82
C GLU A 20 -8.41 -12.28 13.39
N LYS A 21 -9.56 -12.91 13.69
CA LYS A 21 -10.88 -12.36 13.35
C LYS A 21 -11.09 -10.99 13.97
N ASP A 22 -10.78 -10.83 15.26
CA ASP A 22 -10.97 -9.57 15.97
C ASP A 22 -10.12 -8.45 15.35
N ASN A 23 -8.87 -8.72 14.98
CA ASN A 23 -8.03 -7.73 14.32
C ASN A 23 -8.51 -7.38 12.91
N VAL A 24 -8.93 -8.37 12.11
CA VAL A 24 -9.48 -8.12 10.76
C VAL A 24 -10.76 -7.29 10.85
N THR A 25 -11.65 -7.59 11.81
CA THR A 25 -12.85 -6.79 12.06
C THR A 25 -12.48 -5.38 12.51
N ALA A 26 -11.51 -5.22 13.42
CA ALA A 26 -11.06 -3.91 13.89
C ALA A 26 -10.47 -3.06 12.75
N ILE A 27 -9.66 -3.66 11.86
CA ILE A 27 -9.14 -3.01 10.66
C ILE A 27 -10.28 -2.51 9.78
N ASN A 28 -11.23 -3.40 9.45
CA ASN A 28 -12.34 -3.07 8.54
C ASN A 28 -13.28 -2.01 9.12
N CYS A 29 -13.60 -2.08 10.41
CA CYS A 29 -14.37 -1.03 11.08
C CYS A 29 -13.63 0.31 11.09
N ALA A 30 -12.32 0.31 11.37
CA ALA A 30 -11.51 1.52 11.35
C ALA A 30 -11.42 2.13 9.95
N LEU A 31 -11.22 1.32 8.91
CA LEU A 31 -11.23 1.77 7.52
C LEU A 31 -12.59 2.34 7.12
N ARG A 32 -13.70 1.68 7.47
CA ARG A 32 -15.05 2.20 7.21
C ARG A 32 -15.25 3.57 7.86
N ASN A 33 -14.86 3.72 9.12
CA ASN A 33 -14.98 4.99 9.84
C ASN A 33 -14.11 6.09 9.22
N LEU A 34 -12.89 5.76 8.78
CA LEU A 34 -12.03 6.69 8.05
C LEU A 34 -12.64 7.07 6.69
N GLY A 35 -13.25 6.12 6.00
CA GLY A 35 -13.88 6.32 4.69
C GLY A 35 -14.97 7.38 4.70
N VAL A 36 -15.73 7.47 5.79
CA VAL A 36 -16.81 8.47 5.98
C VAL A 36 -16.35 9.74 6.71
N THR A 37 -15.09 9.82 7.14
CA THR A 37 -14.56 11.02 7.81
C THR A 37 -14.34 12.12 6.78
N ARG A 38 -14.86 13.33 7.04
CA ARG A 38 -14.68 14.47 6.13
C ARG A 38 -13.24 14.96 6.11
N LEU A 39 -12.81 15.55 4.99
CA LEU A 39 -11.48 16.17 4.89
C LEU A 39 -11.26 17.27 5.93
N SER A 40 -12.30 18.04 6.26
CA SER A 40 -12.25 19.08 7.31
C SER A 40 -12.03 18.54 8.72
N GLU A 41 -12.48 17.30 8.98
CA GLU A 41 -12.37 16.63 10.28
C GLU A 41 -11.05 15.85 10.40
N SER A 42 -10.26 15.80 9.32
CA SER A 42 -8.98 15.10 9.31
C SER A 42 -7.95 15.80 10.20
N GLY A 43 -7.12 15.00 10.87
CA GLY A 43 -6.10 15.53 11.76
C GLY A 43 -5.22 14.44 12.37
N GLY A 44 -4.53 14.77 13.47
CA GLY A 44 -3.58 13.84 14.10
C GLY A 44 -4.21 12.50 14.51
N LYS A 45 -5.49 12.48 14.91
CA LYS A 45 -6.22 11.24 15.23
C LYS A 45 -6.36 10.33 14.02
N THR A 46 -6.71 10.87 12.85
CA THR A 46 -6.85 10.15 11.59
C THR A 46 -5.56 9.40 11.24
N PHE A 47 -4.42 10.11 11.26
CA PHE A 47 -3.13 9.49 10.97
C PHE A 47 -2.68 8.48 12.03
N ARG A 48 -3.08 8.64 13.30
CA ARG A 48 -2.84 7.62 14.34
C ARG A 48 -3.63 6.35 14.07
N ILE A 49 -4.90 6.46 13.64
CA ILE A 49 -5.73 5.31 13.27
C ILE A 49 -5.10 4.59 12.07
N ILE A 50 -4.70 5.32 11.03
CA ILE A 50 -4.03 4.75 9.84
C ILE A 50 -2.76 3.99 10.24
N ARG A 51 -1.88 4.59 11.05
CA ARG A 51 -0.67 3.89 11.55
C ARG A 51 -1.01 2.67 12.39
N SER A 52 -2.13 2.69 13.12
CA SER A 52 -2.61 1.53 13.87
C SER A 52 -3.04 0.40 12.92
N ILE A 53 -3.78 0.73 11.85
CA ILE A 53 -4.16 -0.21 10.80
C ILE A 53 -2.91 -0.83 10.15
N GLU A 54 -1.96 0.00 9.71
CA GLU A 54 -0.69 -0.47 9.12
C GLU A 54 0.05 -1.45 10.05
N ARG A 55 0.06 -1.16 11.37
CA ARG A 55 0.65 -2.06 12.38
C ARG A 55 -0.12 -3.38 12.53
N MET A 56 -1.45 -3.33 12.61
CA MET A 56 -2.30 -4.53 12.72
C MET A 56 -2.15 -5.42 11.47
N ILE A 57 -2.16 -4.84 10.27
CA ILE A 57 -1.87 -5.55 9.02
C ILE A 57 -0.48 -6.18 9.09
N GLY A 58 0.53 -5.43 9.56
CA GLY A 58 1.88 -5.94 9.75
C GLY A 58 1.97 -7.15 10.69
N SER A 59 1.21 -7.15 11.79
CA SER A 59 1.18 -8.29 12.74
C SER A 59 0.47 -9.53 12.20
N LEU A 60 -0.41 -9.37 11.21
CA LEU A 60 -1.15 -10.47 10.58
C LEU A 60 -0.41 -11.09 9.38
N LYS A 61 0.78 -10.58 9.01
CA LYS A 61 1.60 -11.14 7.94
C LYS A 61 2.26 -12.45 8.37
N CYS A 62 1.62 -13.57 8.10
CA CYS A 62 2.16 -14.92 8.22
C CYS A 62 1.77 -15.79 7.00
N PRO A 63 2.49 -16.91 6.72
CA PRO A 63 2.27 -17.73 5.52
C PRO A 63 0.85 -18.27 5.32
N ASP A 64 0.10 -18.46 6.41
CA ASP A 64 -1.29 -18.93 6.41
C ASP A 64 -2.28 -17.86 6.93
N GLY A 65 -1.83 -16.60 6.98
CA GLY A 65 -2.61 -15.48 7.50
C GLY A 65 -3.63 -14.94 6.48
N PRO A 66 -4.53 -14.05 6.92
CA PRO A 66 -5.50 -13.42 6.03
C PRO A 66 -4.80 -12.56 4.96
N ASP A 67 -5.32 -12.59 3.73
CA ASP A 67 -4.91 -11.64 2.69
C ASP A 67 -5.51 -10.27 2.99
N LEU A 68 -4.63 -9.31 3.33
CA LEU A 68 -4.98 -7.94 3.66
C LEU A 68 -4.43 -6.94 2.63
N GLY A 69 -4.16 -7.41 1.41
CA GLY A 69 -3.70 -6.55 0.32
C GLY A 69 -4.69 -5.42 0.03
N TYR A 70 -5.99 -5.72 0.10
CA TYR A 70 -7.06 -4.75 -0.09
C TYR A 70 -7.06 -3.66 0.98
N GLU A 71 -7.06 -4.04 2.25
CA GLU A 71 -7.06 -3.15 3.41
C GLU A 71 -5.78 -2.30 3.44
N SER A 72 -4.64 -2.89 3.06
CA SER A 72 -3.37 -2.19 2.96
C SER A 72 -3.39 -1.12 1.86
N ALA A 73 -3.93 -1.43 0.68
CA ALA A 73 -4.07 -0.47 -0.41
C ALA A 73 -5.03 0.65 -0.01
N ARG A 74 -6.20 0.31 0.55
CA ARG A 74 -7.21 1.27 1.01
C ARG A 74 -6.69 2.19 2.12
N ALA A 75 -5.92 1.67 3.08
CA ALA A 75 -5.26 2.48 4.10
C ALA A 75 -4.25 3.47 3.49
N SER A 76 -3.48 3.02 2.51
CA SER A 76 -2.51 3.85 1.78
C SER A 76 -3.21 4.96 0.99
N THR A 77 -4.29 4.61 0.28
CA THR A 77 -5.15 5.57 -0.42
C THR A 77 -5.68 6.66 0.52
N TYR A 78 -6.30 6.26 1.64
CA TYR A 78 -6.84 7.22 2.61
C TYR A 78 -5.76 8.09 3.23
N ARG A 79 -4.57 7.52 3.49
CA ARG A 79 -3.42 8.27 3.97
C ARG A 79 -3.01 9.39 3.00
N TYR A 80 -2.96 9.10 1.70
CA TYR A 80 -2.65 10.11 0.70
C TYR A 80 -3.74 11.17 0.62
N ILE A 81 -5.01 10.78 0.52
CA ILE A 81 -6.15 11.71 0.48
C ILE A 81 -6.13 12.69 1.66
N PHE A 82 -5.95 12.20 2.90
CA PHE A 82 -5.91 13.07 4.07
C PHE A 82 -4.64 13.92 4.19
N ALA A 83 -3.53 13.49 3.57
CA ALA A 83 -2.28 14.25 3.57
C ALA A 83 -2.24 15.31 2.46
N SER A 84 -3.06 15.17 1.42
CA SER A 84 -3.10 16.07 0.29
C SER A 84 -3.70 17.43 0.66
N PRO A 85 -3.11 18.55 0.21
CA PRO A 85 -3.76 19.85 0.30
C PRO A 85 -5.05 19.85 -0.52
N TYR A 86 -6.08 20.56 -0.06
CA TYR A 86 -7.37 20.62 -0.72
C TYR A 86 -7.97 22.03 -0.69
N ASP A 87 -8.78 22.35 -1.70
CA ASP A 87 -9.61 23.56 -1.72
C ASP A 87 -10.74 23.43 -0.69
N LYS A 88 -11.04 24.50 0.05
CA LYS A 88 -12.10 24.57 1.07
C LYS A 88 -13.47 24.10 0.56
N ARG A 89 -13.72 24.23 -0.75
CA ARG A 89 -14.95 23.71 -1.38
C ARG A 89 -15.12 22.19 -1.20
N PHE A 90 -14.02 21.44 -1.09
CA PHE A 90 -14.03 19.99 -0.86
C PHE A 90 -13.94 19.62 0.62
N SER A 91 -14.09 20.57 1.55
CA SER A 91 -13.99 20.33 2.98
C SER A 91 -14.93 19.24 3.50
N ALA A 92 -16.12 19.10 2.91
CA ALA A 92 -17.10 18.09 3.28
C ALA A 92 -16.94 16.74 2.54
N LEU A 93 -16.02 16.65 1.58
CA LEU A 93 -15.72 15.42 0.85
C LEU A 93 -15.16 14.37 1.80
N THR A 94 -15.47 13.10 1.54
CA THR A 94 -14.92 11.96 2.29
C THR A 94 -14.04 11.11 1.36
N PRO A 95 -13.05 10.37 1.89
CA PRO A 95 -12.25 9.46 1.07
C PRO A 95 -13.08 8.40 0.35
N GLU A 96 -14.15 7.91 0.96
CA GLU A 96 -15.03 6.91 0.34
C GLU A 96 -15.79 7.49 -0.86
N GLU A 97 -16.31 8.72 -0.75
CA GLU A 97 -16.96 9.42 -1.87
C GLU A 97 -15.97 9.68 -3.00
N LEU A 98 -14.77 10.18 -2.70
CA LEU A 98 -13.75 10.43 -3.72
C LEU A 98 -13.34 9.14 -4.46
N CYS A 99 -13.11 8.06 -3.73
CA CYS A 99 -12.82 6.76 -4.32
C CYS A 99 -13.99 6.24 -5.16
N PHE A 100 -15.24 6.47 -4.73
CA PHE A 100 -16.43 6.13 -5.50
C PHE A 100 -16.45 6.87 -6.84
N ARG A 101 -16.25 8.19 -6.83
CA ARG A 101 -16.22 9.01 -8.05
C ARG A 101 -15.12 8.60 -9.01
N LEU A 102 -13.92 8.32 -8.50
CA LEU A 102 -12.81 7.84 -9.33
C LEU A 102 -13.13 6.49 -9.98
N LYS A 103 -13.83 5.60 -9.27
CA LYS A 103 -14.30 4.33 -9.84
C LYS A 103 -15.37 4.53 -10.90
N GLU A 104 -16.32 5.45 -10.70
CA GLU A 104 -17.29 5.83 -11.74
C GLU A 104 -16.60 6.39 -12.99
N ALA A 105 -15.50 7.11 -12.82
CA ALA A 105 -14.65 7.61 -13.91
C ALA A 105 -13.74 6.53 -14.54
N GLY A 106 -13.85 5.26 -14.12
CA GLY A 106 -13.13 4.13 -14.69
C GLY A 106 -11.76 3.82 -14.06
N VAL A 107 -11.41 4.44 -12.92
CA VAL A 107 -10.19 4.09 -12.18
C VAL A 107 -10.42 2.80 -11.41
N PRO A 108 -9.65 1.72 -11.67
CA PRO A 108 -9.80 0.48 -10.94
C PRO A 108 -9.32 0.62 -9.49
N GLU A 109 -9.88 -0.19 -8.60
CA GLU A 109 -9.64 -0.08 -7.16
C GLU A 109 -8.16 -0.28 -6.77
N THR A 110 -7.44 -1.13 -7.50
CA THR A 110 -6.01 -1.39 -7.32
C THR A 110 -5.12 -0.19 -7.67
N GLU A 111 -5.65 0.79 -8.42
CA GLU A 111 -4.91 1.96 -8.88
C GLU A 111 -5.23 3.24 -8.09
N LEU A 112 -6.23 3.19 -7.20
CA LEU A 112 -6.59 4.35 -6.38
C LEU A 112 -5.39 4.88 -5.59
N GLN A 113 -4.58 4.01 -4.99
CA GLN A 113 -3.40 4.42 -4.22
C GLN A 113 -2.32 5.16 -5.03
N PHE A 114 -2.38 5.14 -6.36
CA PHE A 114 -1.40 5.78 -7.23
C PHE A 114 -1.87 7.13 -7.80
N GLN A 115 -3.10 7.54 -7.52
CA GLN A 115 -3.66 8.79 -8.06
C GLN A 115 -3.02 10.03 -7.42
N ARG A 116 -3.04 11.15 -8.14
CA ARG A 116 -2.51 12.45 -7.71
C ARG A 116 -3.56 13.24 -6.93
N TYR A 117 -3.77 12.87 -5.67
CA TYR A 117 -4.82 13.44 -4.85
C TYR A 117 -4.66 14.93 -4.58
N GLU A 118 -3.43 15.44 -4.49
CA GLU A 118 -3.12 16.87 -4.34
C GLU A 118 -3.65 17.71 -5.51
N ASP A 119 -3.59 17.19 -6.74
CA ASP A 119 -4.06 17.91 -7.91
C ASP A 119 -5.57 17.79 -8.06
N ILE A 120 -6.11 16.57 -7.84
CA ILE A 120 -7.56 16.33 -7.85
C ILE A 120 -8.26 17.24 -6.83
N LEU A 121 -7.74 17.30 -5.60
CA LEU A 121 -8.33 18.08 -4.51
C LEU A 121 -8.03 19.59 -4.59
N SER A 122 -7.16 20.01 -5.51
CA SER A 122 -6.98 21.44 -5.83
C SER A 122 -8.03 21.96 -6.82
N GLY A 123 -8.88 21.08 -7.36
CA GLY A 123 -9.89 21.42 -8.37
C GLY A 123 -9.30 21.71 -9.75
N GLN A 124 -8.05 21.32 -9.99
CA GLN A 124 -7.39 21.46 -11.29
C GLN A 124 -7.71 20.27 -12.19
N PRO A 125 -7.74 20.48 -13.53
CA PRO A 125 -7.81 19.37 -14.47
C PRO A 125 -6.68 18.37 -14.25
N THR A 126 -7.04 17.15 -13.87
CA THR A 126 -6.09 16.11 -13.49
C THR A 126 -6.39 14.83 -14.25
N ALA A 127 -5.38 14.30 -14.95
CA ALA A 127 -5.42 12.98 -15.54
C ALA A 127 -5.38 11.90 -14.46
N THR A 128 -6.28 10.92 -14.56
CA THR A 128 -6.16 9.69 -13.78
C THR A 128 -4.96 8.88 -14.27
N LEU A 129 -4.36 8.10 -13.39
CA LEU A 129 -3.19 7.30 -13.68
C LEU A 129 -3.59 5.83 -13.81
N ALA A 130 -3.35 5.26 -14.99
CA ALA A 130 -3.56 3.84 -15.25
C ALA A 130 -2.25 3.05 -15.20
N MET A 131 -2.27 1.86 -14.62
CA MET A 131 -1.11 0.97 -14.57
C MET A 131 -1.06 0.12 -15.85
N VAL A 132 -0.06 0.39 -16.68
CA VAL A 132 0.12 -0.28 -17.97
C VAL A 132 1.35 -1.20 -17.90
N SER A 133 1.16 -2.46 -18.30
CA SER A 133 2.26 -3.42 -18.47
C SER A 133 3.14 -3.01 -19.65
N VAL A 134 4.45 -2.97 -19.42
CA VAL A 134 5.49 -2.73 -20.43
C VAL A 134 6.48 -3.90 -20.44
N ASN A 135 7.27 -4.00 -21.50
CA ASN A 135 8.28 -5.06 -21.66
C ASN A 135 7.69 -6.48 -21.50
N ASN A 136 6.58 -6.75 -22.19
CA ASN A 136 5.89 -8.05 -22.19
C ASN A 136 5.53 -8.56 -20.77
N GLY A 137 5.04 -7.67 -19.90
CA GLY A 137 4.63 -8.03 -18.52
C GLY A 137 5.75 -8.05 -17.50
N LYS A 138 6.99 -7.69 -17.88
CA LYS A 138 8.13 -7.66 -16.96
C LYS A 138 8.18 -6.40 -16.10
N ALA A 139 7.47 -5.34 -16.49
CA ALA A 139 7.40 -4.11 -15.73
C ALA A 139 6.04 -3.43 -15.90
N TYR A 140 5.71 -2.52 -14.99
CA TYR A 140 4.51 -1.71 -15.03
C TYR A 140 4.90 -0.23 -14.93
N VAL A 141 4.18 0.62 -15.67
CA VAL A 141 4.32 2.08 -15.63
C VAL A 141 2.96 2.71 -15.46
N LEU A 142 2.90 3.85 -14.75
CA LEU A 142 1.70 4.65 -14.65
C LEU A 142 1.61 5.58 -15.86
N ARG A 143 0.51 5.49 -16.61
CA ARG A 143 0.21 6.35 -17.77
C ARG A 143 -0.96 7.27 -17.44
N PRO A 144 -0.85 8.58 -17.69
CA PRO A 144 -1.98 9.48 -17.56
C PRO A 144 -3.06 9.14 -18.60
N GLN A 145 -4.31 9.22 -18.18
CA GLN A 145 -5.51 9.02 -18.98
C GLN A 145 -6.22 10.37 -19.24
N GLN A 146 -7.46 10.32 -19.73
CA GLN A 146 -8.29 11.51 -19.92
C GLN A 146 -8.34 12.35 -18.62
N PRO A 147 -8.09 13.68 -18.69
CA PRO A 147 -8.23 14.57 -17.56
C PRO A 147 -9.68 14.79 -17.15
N PHE A 148 -9.86 14.93 -15.84
CA PHE A 148 -11.13 15.27 -15.21
C PHE A 148 -10.93 16.44 -14.25
N VAL A 149 -12.02 17.12 -13.92
CA VAL A 149 -12.07 18.14 -12.87
C VAL A 149 -13.04 17.67 -11.81
N LEU A 150 -12.58 17.64 -10.56
CA LEU A 150 -13.47 17.48 -9.41
C LEU A 150 -14.17 18.82 -9.16
N THR A 151 -15.50 18.81 -9.13
CA THR A 151 -16.31 20.01 -8.85
C THR A 151 -17.10 19.83 -7.56
N SER A 152 -17.59 20.93 -7.00
CA SER A 152 -18.51 20.91 -5.86
C SER A 152 -19.85 21.41 -6.38
N ALA A 153 -20.84 20.52 -6.42
CA ALA A 153 -22.17 20.85 -6.88
C ALA A 153 -23.00 21.50 -5.75
N PRO A 154 -24.02 22.33 -6.09
CA PRO A 154 -24.85 23.00 -5.09
C PRO A 154 -25.65 22.06 -4.18
N ASP A 155 -25.88 20.82 -4.63
CA ASP A 155 -26.54 19.76 -3.86
C ASP A 155 -25.63 19.10 -2.81
N GLY A 156 -24.38 19.55 -2.71
CA GLY A 156 -23.38 19.02 -1.78
C GLY A 156 -22.66 17.78 -2.30
N THR A 157 -22.86 17.40 -3.57
CA THR A 157 -22.12 16.30 -4.21
C THR A 157 -20.82 16.77 -4.86
N PHE A 158 -19.95 15.82 -5.19
CA PHE A 158 -18.62 16.08 -5.75
C PHE A 158 -18.39 15.31 -7.06
N PRO A 159 -19.05 15.70 -8.17
CA PRO A 159 -18.90 14.99 -9.42
C PRO A 159 -17.50 15.17 -10.03
N LEU A 160 -17.08 14.17 -10.82
CA LEU A 160 -15.91 14.24 -11.69
C LEU A 160 -16.37 14.47 -13.13
N GLU A 161 -16.02 15.62 -13.68
CA GLU A 161 -16.38 15.99 -15.05
C GLU A 161 -15.18 15.86 -15.98
N ILE A 162 -15.39 15.31 -17.18
CA ILE A 162 -14.34 15.20 -18.21
C ILE A 162 -13.92 16.61 -18.63
N ASP A 163 -12.62 16.92 -18.56
CA ASP A 163 -12.11 18.16 -19.16
C ASP A 163 -12.00 17.98 -20.67
N GLN A 164 -12.92 18.60 -21.41
CA GLN A 164 -12.99 18.55 -22.87
C GLN A 164 -12.07 19.58 -23.56
N ARG A 165 -11.30 20.38 -22.80
CA ARG A 165 -10.42 21.38 -23.39
C ARG A 165 -9.39 20.72 -24.31
N PRO A 166 -9.10 21.30 -25.49
CA PRO A 166 -8.05 20.79 -26.37
C PRO A 166 -6.73 20.74 -25.61
N GLN A 167 -6.17 19.53 -25.46
CA GLN A 167 -4.87 19.36 -24.82
C GLN A 167 -3.77 19.95 -25.73
N LYS A 168 -3.54 21.25 -25.61
CA LYS A 168 -2.28 21.85 -26.07
C LYS A 168 -1.18 21.37 -25.14
N ASN A 169 -0.52 20.27 -25.53
CA ASN A 169 0.80 19.82 -25.06
C ASN A 169 1.24 20.43 -23.71
N THR A 170 0.51 20.16 -22.64
CA THR A 170 1.03 20.38 -21.30
C THR A 170 2.04 19.27 -21.04
N PRO A 171 3.24 19.57 -20.50
CA PRO A 171 4.20 18.55 -20.14
C PRO A 171 3.67 17.79 -18.93
N LEU A 172 2.73 16.87 -19.16
CA LEU A 172 2.24 15.94 -18.16
C LEU A 172 3.35 14.93 -17.90
N GLN A 173 4.19 15.36 -16.96
CA GLN A 173 5.35 14.71 -16.38
C GLN A 173 5.34 13.18 -16.52
N GLU A 174 6.18 12.66 -17.41
CA GLU A 174 6.67 11.29 -17.32
C GLU A 174 7.50 11.13 -16.04
N ARG A 175 6.86 10.97 -14.88
CA ARG A 175 7.52 10.38 -13.72
C ARG A 175 7.40 8.87 -13.86
N ARG A 176 8.51 8.22 -14.24
CA ARG A 176 8.64 6.76 -14.26
C ARG A 176 8.64 6.23 -12.82
N TYR A 177 7.47 5.93 -12.29
CA TYR A 177 7.37 5.17 -11.04
C TYR A 177 7.54 3.68 -11.37
N SER A 178 8.66 3.09 -10.94
CA SER A 178 8.82 1.63 -11.00
C SER A 178 8.06 1.02 -9.83
N VAL A 179 6.86 0.51 -10.11
CA VAL A 179 6.10 -0.27 -9.13
C VAL A 179 6.64 -1.70 -9.17
N LYS A 180 7.12 -2.22 -8.03
CA LYS A 180 7.52 -3.63 -7.93
C LYS A 180 6.27 -4.52 -8.08
N PRO A 181 6.34 -5.63 -8.84
CA PRO A 181 5.19 -6.52 -9.00
C PRO A 181 4.72 -7.06 -7.64
N PRO A 182 3.41 -7.34 -7.46
CA PRO A 182 2.94 -8.12 -6.31
C PRO A 182 3.64 -9.48 -6.33
N GLN A 183 4.36 -9.79 -5.25
CA GLN A 183 5.05 -11.06 -5.11
C GLN A 183 4.01 -12.17 -5.02
N LYS A 184 3.97 -13.05 -6.03
CA LYS A 184 3.30 -14.35 -5.90
C LYS A 184 4.04 -15.14 -4.84
N THR A 185 3.40 -15.42 -3.71
CA THR A 185 3.90 -16.37 -2.71
C THR A 185 3.88 -17.76 -3.31
N SER A 186 5.01 -18.21 -3.86
CA SER A 186 5.20 -19.63 -4.14
C SER A 186 5.52 -20.37 -2.84
N PRO A 187 4.93 -21.55 -2.57
CA PRO A 187 5.20 -22.33 -1.37
C PRO A 187 6.68 -22.78 -1.33
N PRO A 188 7.29 -22.90 -0.13
CA PRO A 188 8.70 -23.22 -0.02
C PRO A 188 8.99 -24.64 -0.51
N ALA A 189 9.90 -24.74 -1.47
CA ALA A 189 10.46 -26.01 -1.93
C ALA A 189 11.25 -26.69 -0.80
N LYS A 190 10.98 -27.98 -0.60
CA LYS A 190 11.63 -28.85 0.39
C LYS A 190 13.14 -28.87 0.17
N THR A 191 13.92 -28.51 1.19
CA THR A 191 15.37 -28.60 1.17
C THR A 191 15.79 -30.07 1.30
N ALA A 192 16.32 -30.64 0.22
CA ALA A 192 17.02 -31.93 0.28
C ALA A 192 18.45 -31.72 0.80
N VAL A 193 18.77 -32.44 1.87
CA VAL A 193 20.08 -32.54 2.48
C VAL A 193 21.02 -33.32 1.55
N VAL A 194 22.19 -32.77 1.22
CA VAL A 194 23.35 -33.59 0.81
C VAL A 194 24.62 -33.04 1.46
N ALA A 195 25.24 -33.91 2.25
CA ALA A 195 26.50 -33.72 2.94
C ALA A 195 27.71 -33.98 2.01
N SER A 196 28.79 -33.22 2.20
CA SER A 196 30.18 -33.54 1.82
C SER A 196 31.04 -32.43 2.46
N GLY A 197 32.12 -32.61 3.19
CA GLY A 197 33.06 -33.72 3.40
C GLY A 197 34.44 -33.06 3.58
N LYS A 198 35.10 -33.30 4.73
CA LYS A 198 36.33 -32.64 5.23
C LYS A 198 37.55 -32.69 4.29
N ALA A 199 38.43 -31.69 4.39
CA ALA A 199 39.88 -31.88 4.35
C ALA A 199 40.62 -30.79 5.19
N THR A 200 41.65 -31.21 5.95
CA THR A 200 42.40 -30.40 6.92
C THR A 200 43.91 -30.51 6.68
N LYS A 201 44.63 -29.38 6.83
CA LYS A 201 46.07 -29.16 7.16
C LYS A 201 47.13 -29.59 6.11
N THR A 202 48.28 -28.90 5.93
CA THR A 202 49.32 -28.62 6.95
C THR A 202 50.38 -27.56 6.52
N THR A 203 50.80 -26.68 7.45
CA THR A 203 52.15 -26.05 7.73
C THR A 203 52.95 -25.28 6.64
N GLN A 204 53.66 -24.16 6.88
CA GLN A 204 54.69 -23.83 7.92
C GLN A 204 54.83 -22.30 8.23
N LYS A 205 55.64 -21.97 9.25
CA LYS A 205 55.75 -20.73 10.07
C LYS A 205 56.86 -19.71 9.64
N LYS A 206 56.56 -18.40 9.82
CA LYS A 206 57.31 -17.27 10.50
C LYS A 206 58.66 -16.73 9.94
N PRO A 207 59.20 -15.55 10.40
CA PRO A 207 58.61 -14.28 10.95
C PRO A 207 59.32 -12.93 10.54
N GLY A 208 58.79 -11.76 10.97
CA GLY A 208 59.48 -10.45 11.16
C GLY A 208 59.28 -9.44 10.02
N ARG A 209 59.13 -8.10 10.17
CA ARG A 209 59.51 -7.10 11.19
C ARG A 209 58.61 -5.83 11.03
N LYS A 210 58.48 -5.04 12.10
CA LYS A 210 57.60 -3.86 12.33
C LYS A 210 58.03 -2.55 11.60
N PRO A 211 57.24 -1.44 11.66
CA PRO A 211 56.98 -0.46 10.59
C PRO A 211 57.83 0.82 10.66
N LYS A 212 57.71 1.70 9.64
CA LYS A 212 58.16 3.10 9.70
C LYS A 212 57.04 4.06 9.27
N ILE A 213 56.75 4.99 10.18
CA ILE A 213 56.02 6.25 10.03
C ILE A 213 57.03 7.31 9.57
N HIS A 214 56.65 8.21 8.66
CA HIS A 214 57.13 9.61 8.57
C HIS A 214 55.94 10.43 8.05
N GLN A 215 55.38 11.29 8.93
CA GLN A 215 55.51 12.75 8.94
C GLN A 215 54.80 13.40 7.74
#